data_AF-A0A2R5G2U1-F1
#
_entry.id   AF-A0A2R5G2U1-F1
#
_cell.length_a   1.000
_cell.length_b   1.000
_cell.length_c   1.000
_cell.angle_alpha   90.00
_cell.angle_beta   90.00
_cell.angle_gamma   90.00
#
_symmetry.space_group_name_H-M   'P 1'
#
loop_
_entity.id
_entity.type
_entity.pdbx_description
1 polymer ?
#
loop_
_entity_poly.entity_id
_entity_poly.type
_entity_poly.pdbx_seq_one_letter_code
_entity_poly.pdbx_strand_id
1 'polypeptide(L)'
;MLPVAVLGDLASGSPIIGPGAPNVLVMGRPIACMGDAVAGPTIATGALVMPSSVTVLACGRPVAHMGTMAVGVTPPAPVPVPISLPVIATGVTVLVAP
;
A
#
# COMPACT_ATOMS: atom_id res chain seq x y z
N MET A 1 -0.79 -15.81 7.37
CA MET A 1 -1.58 -14.98 6.43
C MET A 1 -1.78 -13.61 7.04
N LEU A 2 -1.71 -12.54 6.24
CA LEU A 2 -1.75 -11.15 6.67
C LEU A 2 -2.98 -10.45 6.05
N PRO A 3 -3.58 -9.46 6.75
CA PRO A 3 -4.72 -8.74 6.21
C PRO A 3 -4.31 -7.89 5.01
N VAL A 4 -5.19 -7.82 3.99
CA VAL A 4 -4.97 -7.00 2.79
C VAL A 4 -5.09 -5.52 3.07
N ALA A 5 -4.26 -4.73 2.39
CA ALA A 5 -4.41 -3.30 2.35
C ALA A 5 -5.45 -2.89 1.30
N VAL A 6 -6.24 -1.86 1.60
CA VAL A 6 -7.21 -1.25 0.67
C VAL A 6 -6.87 0.20 0.39
N LEU A 7 -7.39 0.77 -0.70
CA LEU A 7 -7.17 2.18 -1.02
C LEU A 7 -7.66 3.10 0.09
N GLY A 8 -6.80 4.01 0.52
CA GLY A 8 -6.96 4.91 1.66
C GLY A 8 -6.51 4.32 3.00
N ASP A 9 -5.97 3.09 3.03
CA ASP A 9 -5.20 2.63 4.19
C ASP A 9 -3.90 3.43 4.32
N LEU A 10 -3.34 3.45 5.54
CA LEU A 10 -2.24 4.34 5.89
C LEU A 10 -0.90 3.59 5.82
N ALA A 11 0.01 4.09 5.00
CA ALA A 11 1.43 3.78 5.07
C ALA A 11 2.10 4.81 5.98
N SER A 12 2.15 4.52 7.28
CA SER A 12 2.72 5.40 8.31
C SER A 12 2.20 6.85 8.22
N GLY A 13 0.89 7.01 8.12
CA GLY A 13 0.22 8.32 8.08
C GLY A 13 0.00 8.92 6.68
N SER A 14 0.61 8.36 5.62
CA SER A 14 0.27 8.72 4.24
C SER A 14 -0.75 7.73 3.65
N PRO A 15 -1.89 8.20 3.12
CA PRO A 15 -2.87 7.32 2.48
C PRO A 15 -2.35 6.73 1.17
N ILE A 16 -2.76 5.49 0.90
CA ILE A 16 -2.59 4.84 -0.42
C ILE A 16 -3.66 5.40 -1.37
N ILE A 17 -3.24 6.03 -2.46
CA ILE A 17 -4.11 6.82 -3.33
C ILE A 17 -4.44 6.17 -4.68
N GLY A 18 -3.73 5.12 -5.11
CA GLY A 18 -4.15 4.35 -6.29
C GLY A 18 -3.01 3.96 -7.23
N PRO A 19 -3.31 3.26 -8.33
CA PRO A 19 -4.63 2.97 -8.88
C PRO A 19 -5.40 1.82 -8.22
N GLY A 20 -4.72 0.95 -7.46
CA GLY A 20 -5.34 -0.23 -6.87
C GLY A 20 -5.96 -1.17 -7.90
N ALA A 21 -6.81 -2.07 -7.43
CA ALA A 21 -7.63 -2.96 -8.25
C ALA A 21 -9.11 -2.56 -8.15
N PRO A 22 -9.63 -1.69 -9.04
CA PRO A 22 -11.00 -1.18 -8.95
C PRO A 22 -12.07 -2.28 -9.08
N ASN A 23 -11.74 -3.40 -9.71
CA ASN A 23 -12.65 -4.53 -9.91
C ASN A 23 -12.69 -5.49 -8.70
N VAL A 24 -11.74 -5.38 -7.76
CA VAL A 24 -11.65 -6.26 -6.59
C VAL A 24 -11.81 -5.41 -5.34
N LEU A 25 -12.98 -5.51 -4.73
CA LEU A 25 -13.35 -4.70 -3.57
C LEU A 25 -13.27 -5.53 -2.29
N VAL A 26 -12.64 -4.96 -1.27
CA VAL A 26 -12.65 -5.47 0.10
C VAL A 26 -13.23 -4.37 0.98
N MET A 27 -14.26 -4.69 1.76
CA MET A 27 -15.02 -3.70 2.53
C MET A 27 -15.56 -2.54 1.68
N GLY A 28 -15.92 -2.80 0.42
CA GLY A 28 -16.41 -1.78 -0.51
C GLY A 28 -15.33 -0.83 -1.04
N ARG A 29 -14.06 -1.07 -0.75
CA ARG A 29 -12.91 -0.26 -1.21
C ARG A 29 -12.02 -1.09 -2.14
N PRO A 30 -11.41 -0.51 -3.18
CA PRO A 30 -10.48 -1.23 -4.05
C PRO A 30 -9.29 -1.76 -3.26
N ILE A 31 -8.87 -2.99 -3.56
CA ILE A 31 -7.66 -3.58 -2.98
C ILE A 31 -6.43 -2.79 -3.44
N ALA A 32 -5.50 -2.54 -2.52
CA ALA A 32 -4.20 -1.96 -2.84
C ALA A 32 -3.24 -3.03 -3.39
N CYS A 33 -2.44 -2.67 -4.38
CA CYS A 33 -1.51 -3.53 -5.08
C CYS A 33 -0.09 -2.96 -5.05
N MET A 34 0.90 -3.82 -5.30
CA MET A 34 2.29 -3.38 -5.47
C MET A 34 2.40 -2.33 -6.57
N GLY A 35 3.10 -1.24 -6.27
CA GLY A 35 3.32 -0.07 -7.10
C GLY A 35 2.17 0.93 -7.07
N ASP A 36 1.22 0.81 -6.15
CA ASP A 36 0.25 1.87 -5.89
C ASP A 36 0.93 3.07 -5.26
N ALA A 37 0.53 4.25 -5.72
CA ALA A 37 0.99 5.52 -5.22
C ALA A 37 0.54 5.75 -3.77
N VAL A 38 1.46 6.29 -2.99
CA VAL A 38 1.27 6.74 -1.61
C VAL A 38 1.66 8.21 -1.57
N ALA A 39 0.76 9.05 -1.09
CA ALA A 39 1.02 10.47 -0.97
C ALA A 39 0.32 11.03 0.26
N GLY A 40 1.03 11.84 1.04
CA GLY A 40 0.54 12.38 2.29
C GLY A 40 1.61 13.09 3.11
N PRO A 41 1.35 13.34 4.40
CA PRO A 41 2.20 14.19 5.24
C PRO A 41 3.54 13.56 5.63
N THR A 42 3.69 12.23 5.59
CA THR A 42 4.96 11.55 5.93
C THR A 42 5.74 11.11 4.70
N ILE A 43 5.04 10.59 3.68
CA ILE A 43 5.55 10.29 2.35
C ILE A 43 4.90 11.27 1.36
N ALA A 44 5.66 12.22 0.84
CA ALA A 44 5.11 13.21 -0.11
C ALA A 44 4.76 12.56 -1.44
N THR A 45 5.66 11.72 -1.96
CA THR A 45 5.42 10.86 -3.12
C THR A 45 6.17 9.56 -2.92
N GLY A 46 5.45 8.44 -3.06
CA GLY A 46 6.03 7.10 -2.98
C GLY A 46 5.14 6.07 -3.64
N ALA A 47 5.58 4.82 -3.56
CA ALA A 47 4.84 3.67 -4.07
C ALA A 47 4.94 2.48 -3.11
N LEU A 48 3.95 1.59 -3.16
CA LEU A 48 4.02 0.30 -2.48
C LEU A 48 5.04 -0.62 -3.16
N VAL A 49 5.92 -1.19 -2.37
CA VAL A 49 6.99 -2.10 -2.77
C VAL A 49 6.88 -3.36 -1.92
N MET A 50 7.71 -4.34 -2.25
CA MET A 50 7.88 -5.59 -1.52
C MET A 50 8.10 -5.38 -0.02
N PRO A 51 7.65 -6.33 0.83
CA PRO A 51 7.03 -7.61 0.46
C PRO A 51 5.53 -7.48 0.18
N SER A 52 5.04 -8.15 -0.86
CA SER A 52 3.63 -8.22 -1.27
C SER A 52 3.28 -9.65 -1.65
N SER A 53 1.99 -10.00 -1.71
CA SER A 53 1.60 -11.39 -1.89
C SER A 53 2.17 -12.04 -3.16
N VAL A 54 2.80 -13.21 -2.97
CA VAL A 54 3.36 -14.00 -4.08
C VAL A 54 2.33 -14.89 -4.80
N THR A 55 1.16 -15.13 -4.20
CA THR A 55 0.13 -16.03 -4.76
C THR A 55 -1.13 -15.34 -5.23
N VAL A 56 -1.46 -14.17 -4.66
CA VAL A 56 -2.69 -13.45 -5.00
C VAL A 56 -2.35 -12.19 -5.77
N LEU A 57 -2.80 -12.18 -7.02
CA LEU A 57 -2.68 -11.06 -7.93
C LEU A 57 -4.05 -10.43 -8.16
N ALA A 58 -4.14 -9.12 -8.05
CA ALA A 58 -5.31 -8.35 -8.47
C ALA A 58 -4.93 -7.49 -9.68
N CYS A 59 -5.71 -7.59 -10.77
CA CYS A 59 -5.39 -6.92 -12.04
C CYS A 59 -3.96 -7.20 -12.55
N GLY A 60 -3.43 -8.40 -12.29
CA GLY A 60 -2.07 -8.80 -12.67
C GLY A 60 -0.95 -8.25 -11.78
N ARG A 61 -1.29 -7.58 -10.67
CA ARG A 61 -0.34 -6.99 -9.72
C ARG A 61 -0.44 -7.70 -8.36
N PRO A 62 0.69 -7.98 -7.68
CA PRO A 62 0.71 -8.53 -6.32
C PRO A 62 -0.13 -7.71 -5.35
N VAL A 63 -1.00 -8.38 -4.59
CA VAL A 63 -1.85 -7.72 -3.58
C VAL A 63 -1.02 -7.28 -2.38
N ALA A 64 -1.26 -6.06 -1.92
CA ALA A 64 -0.63 -5.50 -0.75
C ALA A 64 -1.26 -6.01 0.56
N HIS A 65 -0.44 -6.18 1.60
CA HIS A 65 -0.86 -6.64 2.92
C HIS A 65 -0.16 -5.82 4.03
N MET A 66 -0.50 -6.06 5.30
CA MET A 66 0.04 -5.35 6.48
C MET A 66 1.58 -5.37 6.66
N GLY A 67 2.30 -6.09 5.79
CA GLY A 67 3.76 -6.14 5.79
C GLY A 67 4.39 -5.41 4.60
N THR A 68 3.58 -4.92 3.66
CA THR A 68 4.07 -4.16 2.51
C THR A 68 4.74 -2.88 2.94
N MET A 69 5.79 -2.50 2.22
CA MET A 69 6.55 -1.29 2.49
C MET A 69 6.20 -0.25 1.45
N ALA A 70 5.79 0.95 1.87
CA ALA A 70 5.75 2.11 1.00
C ALA A 70 7.15 2.73 0.96
N VAL A 71 7.71 2.88 -0.24
CA VAL A 71 8.99 3.56 -0.46
C VAL A 71 8.72 4.88 -1.16
N GLY A 72 9.25 5.96 -0.61
CA GLY A 72 9.09 7.28 -1.18
C GLY A 72 10.06 8.28 -0.59
N VAL A 73 9.75 9.56 -0.76
CA VAL A 73 10.54 10.66 -0.21
C VAL A 73 9.75 11.41 0.86
N THR A 74 10.45 11.93 1.85
CA THR A 74 9.88 12.87 2.82
C THR A 74 9.40 14.15 2.12
N PRO A 75 8.42 14.87 2.69
CA PRO A 75 8.03 16.18 2.21
C PRO A 75 9.20 17.18 2.15
N PRO A 76 9.10 18.22 1.30
CA PRO A 76 10.20 19.14 1.07
C PRO A 76 10.59 19.92 2.35
N ALA A 77 11.65 19.48 3.04
CA ALA A 77 12.39 20.23 4.04
C ALA A 77 13.75 19.56 4.29
N PRO A 78 14.83 20.33 4.54
CA PRO A 78 15.64 20.99 3.51
C PRO A 78 16.28 20.05 2.46
N VAL A 79 16.23 18.73 2.63
CA VAL A 79 16.72 17.74 1.64
C VAL A 79 15.74 16.57 1.61
N PRO A 80 15.23 16.15 0.43
CA PRO A 80 14.41 14.95 0.31
C PRO A 80 15.22 13.72 0.75
N VAL A 81 14.74 13.01 1.77
CA VAL A 81 15.36 11.75 2.23
C VAL A 81 14.47 10.58 1.81
N PRO A 82 15.05 9.51 1.24
CA PRO A 82 14.30 8.29 0.97
C PRO A 82 13.84 7.65 2.28
N ILE A 83 12.58 7.27 2.34
CA ILE A 83 11.95 6.61 3.48
C ILE A 83 11.23 5.35 3.04
N SER A 84 11.28 4.33 3.88
CA SER A 84 10.53 3.08 3.73
C SER A 84 9.73 2.82 4.99
N LEU A 85 8.41 2.70 4.85
CA LEU A 85 7.51 2.59 5.99
C LEU A 85 6.44 1.53 5.74
N PRO A 86 6.07 0.74 6.77
CA PRO A 86 5.10 -0.33 6.60
C PRO A 86 3.66 0.21 6.43
N VAL A 87 2.85 -0.55 5.70
CA VAL A 87 1.42 -0.31 5.53
C VAL A 87 0.63 -0.87 6.70
N ILE A 88 -0.29 -0.06 7.23
CA ILE A 88 -1.30 -0.49 8.19
C ILE A 88 -2.54 -0.89 7.40
N ALA A 89 -2.72 -2.20 7.22
CA ALA A 89 -3.80 -2.77 6.44
C ALA A 89 -5.06 -3.01 7.30
N THR A 90 -6.23 -2.61 6.79
CA THR A 90 -7.52 -2.74 7.49
C THR A 90 -8.46 -3.82 6.92
N GLY A 91 -8.08 -4.45 5.81
CA GLY A 91 -8.86 -5.48 5.13
C GLY A 91 -8.80 -6.86 5.81
N VAL A 92 -9.25 -6.97 7.06
CA VAL A 92 -9.15 -8.22 7.86
C VAL A 92 -10.01 -9.36 7.31
N THR A 93 -10.98 -9.07 6.44
CA THR A 93 -11.82 -10.09 5.79
C THR A 93 -11.12 -10.93 4.75
N VAL A 94 -9.99 -10.46 4.20
CA VAL A 94 -9.22 -11.21 3.20
C VAL A 94 -7.79 -11.31 3.70
N LEU A 95 -7.34 -12.55 3.94
CA LEU A 95 -6.00 -12.84 4.42
C LEU A 95 -5.18 -13.44 3.30
N VAL A 96 -3.94 -12.96 3.14
CA VAL A 96 -3.07 -13.37 2.04
C VAL A 96 -1.72 -13.85 2.55
N ALA A 97 -1.09 -14.75 1.81
CA ALA A 97 0.31 -15.10 2.06
C ALA A 97 1.22 -13.88 1.82
N PRO A 98 2.29 -13.72 2.62
CA PRO A 98 3.29 -12.68 2.43
C PRO A 98 4.08 -12.84 1.13
#